data_AF-A0A3M2DLB2-F1
#
_entry.id   AF-A0A3M2DLB2-F1
#
_cell.length_a   1.000
_cell.length_b   1.000
_cell.length_c   1.000
_cell.angle_alpha   90.00
_cell.angle_beta   90.00
_cell.angle_gamma   90.00
#
_symmetry.space_group_name_H-M   'P 1'
#
loop_
_entity.id
_entity.type
_entity.pdbx_description
1 polymer ?
#
loop_
_entity_poly.entity_id
_entity_poly.type
_entity_poly.pdbx_seq_one_letter_code
_entity_poly.pdbx_strand_id
1 'polypeptide(L)'
;MNKSCSACGASFRPSYVYQLAVRDGQRLYFCSLECRQRALGAEGFRAKRARRVAILNQKGGTGKTTTAVNLAAGAAERGHQVLLVDTDAQGNVGVSLGIAGERSLYHVLVDGDDPTDVAVPVRAGLDVITSNASLAAAEIWLARQNPATRSRIMTHRLNSMKVSRTYDYIVLDCGPSLNLLNQNALSYADEVVIPVTCDYLALVGVKQVLRTIKDIERHLHHAVRVSAVLPTFYDGRTRLAREVLATLQEHFGHKCLAPIRTNTRLAEAPSHRKTIFEYAPGSHGAKDYARVVDWLVRTPQIATHGVAA
;
A
#
# COMPACT_ATOMS: atom_id res chain seq x y z
N MET A 1 15.46 -10.51 29.53
CA MET A 1 16.63 -11.42 29.56
C MET A 1 17.80 -10.76 28.88
N ASN A 2 18.99 -10.83 29.48
CA ASN A 2 20.22 -10.31 28.85
C ASN A 2 20.56 -11.14 27.61
N LYS A 3 21.19 -10.50 26.63
CA LYS A 3 21.64 -11.09 25.37
C LYS A 3 23.11 -10.77 25.18
N SER A 4 23.84 -11.66 24.51
CA SER A 4 25.23 -11.42 24.15
C SER A 4 25.31 -10.71 22.79
N CYS A 5 26.11 -9.67 22.71
CA CYS A 5 26.36 -8.95 21.47
C CYS A 5 27.08 -9.86 20.46
N SER A 6 26.48 -10.10 19.30
CA SER A 6 27.03 -10.88 18.19
C SER A 6 28.27 -10.26 17.54
N ALA A 7 28.62 -9.01 17.88
CA ALA A 7 29.82 -8.34 17.39
C ALA A 7 30.97 -8.33 18.41
N CYS A 8 30.69 -7.99 19.67
CA CYS A 8 31.72 -7.79 20.71
C CYS A 8 31.61 -8.71 21.93
N GLY A 9 30.59 -9.57 21.99
CA GLY A 9 30.38 -10.52 23.11
C GLY A 9 29.82 -9.90 24.39
N ALA A 10 29.64 -8.57 24.46
CA ALA A 10 29.13 -7.92 25.67
C ALA A 10 27.70 -8.36 26.01
N SER A 11 27.46 -8.66 27.29
CA SER A 11 26.12 -8.92 27.81
C SER A 11 25.37 -7.60 27.99
N PHE A 12 24.20 -7.47 27.38
CA PHE A 12 23.35 -6.29 27.52
C PHE A 12 21.87 -6.67 27.51
N ARG A 13 21.00 -5.77 27.97
CA ARG A 13 19.55 -5.92 27.83
C ARG A 13 19.11 -5.13 26.60
N PRO A 14 18.51 -5.78 25.57
CA PRO A 14 18.00 -5.04 24.42
C PRO A 14 16.88 -4.09 24.84
N SER A 15 17.06 -2.81 24.52
CA SER A 15 16.11 -1.71 24.79
C SER A 15 15.63 -1.05 23.50
N TYR A 16 16.34 -1.25 22.37
CA TYR A 16 16.05 -0.60 21.09
C TYR A 16 15.96 -1.60 19.93
N VAL A 17 15.11 -1.33 18.94
CA VAL A 17 14.85 -2.21 17.79
C VAL A 17 16.12 -2.48 16.97
N TYR A 18 17.01 -1.50 16.85
CA TYR A 18 18.28 -1.68 16.14
C TYR A 18 19.19 -2.72 16.81
N GLN A 19 18.96 -3.08 18.07
CA GLN A 19 19.81 -4.03 18.79
C GLN A 19 19.51 -5.50 18.43
N LEU A 20 18.60 -5.75 17.50
CA LEU A 20 18.28 -7.08 16.98
C LEU A 20 18.26 -7.07 15.44
N ALA A 21 19.03 -7.97 14.82
CA ALA A 21 18.90 -8.32 13.40
C ALA A 21 18.54 -9.79 13.26
N VAL A 22 17.91 -10.14 12.13
CA VAL A 22 17.72 -11.53 11.73
C VAL A 22 18.41 -11.72 10.40
N ARG A 23 19.33 -12.69 10.31
CA ARG A 23 20.08 -13.01 9.11
C ARG A 23 20.12 -14.53 8.98
N ASP A 24 19.71 -15.06 7.82
CA ASP A 24 19.69 -16.49 7.54
C ASP A 24 18.95 -17.32 8.62
N GLY A 25 17.83 -16.78 9.12
CA GLY A 25 17.02 -17.41 10.19
C GLY A 25 17.59 -17.25 11.61
N GLN A 26 18.80 -16.71 11.77
CA GLN A 26 19.44 -16.52 13.08
C GLN A 26 19.21 -15.12 13.65
N ARG A 27 18.95 -15.03 14.96
CA ARG A 27 18.81 -13.77 15.69
C ARG A 27 20.17 -13.29 16.17
N LEU A 28 20.63 -12.16 15.65
CA LEU A 28 21.86 -11.47 16.04
C LEU A 28 21.53 -10.27 16.94
N TYR A 29 22.23 -10.13 18.05
CA TYR A 29 22.00 -9.06 19.03
C TYR A 29 23.18 -8.08 19.03
N PHE A 30 22.95 -6.78 19.18
CA PHE A 30 24.02 -5.77 19.15
C PHE A 30 23.86 -4.76 20.28
N CYS A 31 24.90 -4.57 21.10
CA CYS A 31 24.82 -3.65 22.23
C CYS A 31 24.82 -2.17 21.81
N SER A 32 25.42 -1.84 20.66
CA SER A 32 25.50 -0.48 20.09
C SER A 32 25.34 -0.49 18.56
N LEU A 33 25.07 0.68 18.00
CA LEU A 33 25.00 0.87 16.53
C LEU A 33 26.35 0.58 15.86
N GLU A 34 27.46 0.94 16.50
CA GLU A 34 28.81 0.63 16.01
C GLU A 34 29.06 -0.87 15.91
N CYS A 35 28.66 -1.63 16.94
CA CYS A 35 28.75 -3.09 16.93
C CYS A 35 27.93 -3.71 15.78
N ARG A 36 26.75 -3.17 15.54
CA ARG A 36 25.89 -3.60 14.44
C ARG A 36 26.49 -3.28 13.07
N GLN A 37 27.01 -2.08 12.89
CA GLN A 37 27.68 -1.66 11.66
C GLN A 37 28.94 -2.49 11.40
N ARG A 38 29.73 -2.77 12.43
CA ARG A 38 30.91 -3.64 12.33
C ARG A 38 30.57 -5.05 11.89
N ALA A 39 29.48 -5.61 12.40
CA ALA A 39 29.08 -6.99 12.10
C ALA A 39 28.29 -7.15 10.78
N LEU A 40 27.53 -6.13 10.37
CA LEU A 40 26.62 -6.22 9.23
C LEU A 40 27.00 -5.28 8.06
N GLY A 41 28.07 -4.49 8.17
CA GLY A 41 28.48 -3.53 7.15
C GLY A 41 27.41 -2.47 6.84
N ALA A 42 27.37 -1.98 5.60
CA ALA A 42 26.37 -1.03 5.11
C ALA A 42 24.93 -1.56 5.16
N GLU A 43 24.74 -2.89 5.22
CA GLU A 43 23.44 -3.54 5.39
C GLU A 43 22.92 -3.48 6.82
N GLY A 44 23.80 -3.18 7.79
CA GLY A 44 23.44 -3.08 9.21
C GLY A 44 22.34 -2.07 9.50
N PHE A 45 22.21 -1.02 8.68
CA PHE A 45 21.21 0.04 8.87
C PHE A 45 19.94 -0.10 8.04
N ARG A 46 19.86 -1.06 7.12
CA ARG A 46 18.58 -1.33 6.46
C ARG A 46 17.70 -2.11 7.42
N ALA A 47 17.02 -1.38 8.31
CA ALA A 47 15.67 -1.80 8.64
C ALA A 47 14.92 -1.82 7.30
N LYS A 48 14.90 -2.99 6.63
CA LYS A 48 13.99 -3.24 5.52
C LYS A 48 12.62 -2.92 6.09
N ARG A 49 12.09 -1.77 5.69
CA ARG A 49 10.76 -1.30 6.04
C ARG A 49 10.04 -1.28 4.72
N ALA A 50 8.97 -2.05 4.59
CA ALA A 50 8.19 -2.01 3.38
C ALA A 50 7.74 -0.56 3.08
N ARG A 51 7.77 -0.15 1.80
CA ARG A 51 7.14 1.10 1.36
C ARG A 51 5.64 0.88 1.27
N ARG A 52 4.86 1.64 2.04
CA ARG A 52 3.41 1.44 2.19
C ARG A 52 2.65 2.48 1.37
N VAL A 53 1.90 2.03 0.37
CA VAL A 53 1.22 2.88 -0.60
C VAL A 53 -0.28 2.60 -0.56
N ALA A 54 -1.07 3.60 -0.20
CA ALA A 54 -2.53 3.52 -0.27
C ALA A 54 -3.05 4.00 -1.61
N ILE A 55 -3.98 3.26 -2.20
CA ILE A 55 -4.71 3.65 -3.40
C ILE A 55 -6.09 4.14 -2.98
N LEU A 56 -6.33 5.45 -3.08
CA LEU A 56 -7.55 6.06 -2.54
C LEU A 56 -8.10 7.16 -3.44
N ASN A 57 -9.42 7.16 -3.60
CA ASN A 57 -10.23 8.27 -4.10
C ASN A 57 -11.67 8.03 -3.63
N GLN A 58 -12.31 9.09 -3.13
CA GLN A 58 -13.67 9.03 -2.61
C GLN A 58 -14.74 8.79 -3.69
N LYS A 59 -14.44 9.05 -4.98
CA LYS A 59 -15.35 8.68 -6.08
C LYS A 59 -15.25 7.18 -6.38
N GLY A 60 -16.40 6.53 -6.48
CA GLY A 60 -16.52 5.15 -6.97
C GLY A 60 -16.12 5.03 -8.44
N GLY A 61 -15.70 3.84 -8.88
CA GLY A 61 -15.39 3.60 -10.30
C GLY A 61 -14.14 4.32 -10.84
N THR A 62 -13.24 4.76 -9.97
CA THR A 62 -11.99 5.47 -10.36
C THR A 62 -10.83 4.55 -10.73
N GLY A 63 -11.02 3.24 -10.62
CA GLY A 63 -9.98 2.23 -10.91
C GLY A 63 -9.04 1.95 -9.72
N LYS A 64 -9.50 2.13 -8.47
CA LYS A 64 -8.71 1.86 -7.25
C LYS A 64 -8.24 0.42 -7.15
N THR A 65 -9.17 -0.54 -7.04
CA THR A 65 -8.85 -1.97 -6.98
C THR A 65 -8.06 -2.43 -8.20
N THR A 66 -8.45 -2.01 -9.41
CA THR A 66 -7.69 -2.31 -10.64
C THR A 66 -6.25 -1.81 -10.54
N THR A 67 -6.05 -0.62 -9.99
CA THR A 67 -4.71 -0.05 -9.77
C THR A 67 -3.96 -0.80 -8.68
N ALA A 68 -4.58 -1.06 -7.53
CA ALA A 68 -3.94 -1.76 -6.42
C ALA A 68 -3.48 -3.17 -6.82
N VAL A 69 -4.35 -3.95 -7.47
CA VAL A 69 -4.08 -5.30 -7.95
C VAL A 69 -2.94 -5.31 -8.97
N ASN A 70 -3.02 -4.48 -10.01
CA ASN A 70 -1.99 -4.50 -11.05
C ASN A 70 -0.68 -3.85 -10.58
N LEU A 71 -0.72 -2.83 -9.72
CA LEU A 71 0.50 -2.26 -9.14
C LEU A 71 1.23 -3.29 -8.27
N ALA A 72 0.51 -4.02 -7.43
CA ALA A 72 1.08 -5.05 -6.57
C ALA A 72 1.65 -6.23 -7.38
N ALA A 73 0.88 -6.75 -8.34
CA ALA A 73 1.31 -7.85 -9.19
C ALA A 73 2.51 -7.49 -10.07
N GLY A 74 2.52 -6.31 -10.69
CA GLY A 74 3.63 -5.90 -11.54
C GLY A 74 4.92 -5.63 -10.75
N ALA A 75 4.81 -5.21 -9.49
CA ALA A 75 5.96 -5.06 -8.60
C ALA A 75 6.51 -6.43 -8.20
N ALA A 76 5.64 -7.41 -7.93
CA ALA A 76 6.04 -8.80 -7.69
C ALA A 76 6.74 -9.42 -8.92
N GLU A 77 6.23 -9.19 -10.13
CA GLU A 77 6.89 -9.62 -11.39
C GLU A 77 8.27 -9.00 -11.60
N ARG A 78 8.59 -7.88 -10.92
CA ARG A 78 9.92 -7.26 -10.90
C ARG A 78 10.83 -7.80 -9.78
N GLY A 79 10.42 -8.89 -9.12
CA GLY A 79 11.21 -9.59 -8.12
C GLY A 79 11.06 -9.05 -6.69
N HIS A 80 10.09 -8.18 -6.43
CA HIS A 80 9.85 -7.64 -5.09
C HIS A 80 8.87 -8.51 -4.29
N GLN A 81 9.02 -8.55 -2.97
CA GLN A 81 8.03 -9.14 -2.08
C GLN A 81 6.94 -8.10 -1.79
N VAL A 82 5.69 -8.40 -2.15
CA VAL A 82 4.58 -7.46 -2.07
C VAL A 82 3.43 -8.05 -1.27
N LEU A 83 2.90 -7.26 -0.33
CA LEU A 83 1.64 -7.54 0.34
C LEU A 83 0.56 -6.58 -0.20
N LEU A 84 -0.54 -7.11 -0.71
CA LEU A 84 -1.74 -6.34 -1.01
C LEU A 84 -2.77 -6.55 0.11
N VAL A 85 -3.28 -5.46 0.67
CA VAL A 85 -4.31 -5.49 1.72
C VAL A 85 -5.59 -4.87 1.19
N ASP A 86 -6.67 -5.65 1.15
CA ASP A 86 -8.00 -5.15 0.79
C ASP A 86 -8.67 -4.56 2.04
N THR A 87 -8.92 -3.25 2.04
CA THR A 87 -9.60 -2.56 3.14
C THR A 87 -11.04 -2.16 2.78
N ASP A 88 -11.54 -2.58 1.62
CA ASP A 88 -12.92 -2.39 1.20
C ASP A 88 -13.76 -3.61 1.58
N ALA A 89 -14.85 -3.42 2.32
CA ALA A 89 -15.75 -4.51 2.71
C ALA A 89 -16.41 -5.21 1.51
N GLN A 90 -16.35 -4.61 0.31
CA GLN A 90 -16.82 -5.24 -0.93
C GLN A 90 -15.94 -6.41 -1.41
N GLY A 91 -14.67 -6.51 -0.96
CA GLY A 91 -13.82 -7.66 -1.29
C GLY A 91 -13.41 -7.76 -2.76
N ASN A 92 -13.36 -6.64 -3.47
CA ASN A 92 -13.13 -6.63 -4.92
C ASN A 92 -11.74 -7.16 -5.30
N VAL A 93 -10.74 -7.11 -4.41
CA VAL A 93 -9.43 -7.73 -4.66
C VAL A 93 -9.57 -9.24 -4.76
N GLY A 94 -10.27 -9.85 -3.79
CA GLY A 94 -10.52 -11.29 -3.73
C GLY A 94 -11.24 -11.79 -4.98
N VAL A 95 -12.31 -11.08 -5.38
CA VAL A 95 -13.06 -11.35 -6.60
C VAL A 95 -12.17 -11.25 -7.85
N SER A 96 -11.36 -10.19 -7.95
CA SER A 96 -10.52 -9.93 -9.13
C SER A 96 -9.42 -10.96 -9.35
N LEU A 97 -8.91 -11.54 -8.26
CA LEU A 97 -7.84 -12.53 -8.28
C LEU A 97 -8.35 -13.97 -8.15
N GLY A 98 -9.65 -14.15 -7.92
CA GLY A 98 -10.25 -15.47 -7.74
C GLY A 98 -9.81 -16.17 -6.45
N ILE A 99 -9.54 -15.41 -5.40
CA ILE A 99 -9.04 -15.89 -4.12
C ILE A 99 -10.03 -15.60 -3.00
N ALA A 100 -10.07 -16.46 -2.00
CA ALA A 100 -10.73 -16.24 -0.73
C ALA A 100 -9.84 -16.78 0.38
N GLY A 101 -9.54 -15.96 1.39
CA GLY A 101 -8.89 -16.44 2.59
C GLY A 101 -9.89 -17.09 3.55
N GLU A 102 -9.48 -18.14 4.25
CA GLU A 102 -10.22 -18.64 5.41
C GLU A 102 -10.36 -17.56 6.48
N ARG A 103 -9.33 -16.72 6.59
CA ARG A 103 -9.28 -15.52 7.43
C ARG A 103 -9.10 -14.30 6.54
N SER A 104 -9.42 -13.14 7.10
CA SER A 104 -9.49 -11.87 6.39
C SER A 104 -8.91 -10.75 7.24
N LEU A 105 -8.86 -9.53 6.69
CA LEU A 105 -8.46 -8.35 7.44
C LEU A 105 -9.25 -8.17 8.75
N TYR A 106 -10.50 -8.66 8.83
CA TYR A 106 -11.27 -8.71 10.08
C TYR A 106 -10.48 -9.38 11.21
N HIS A 107 -9.95 -10.58 10.96
CA HIS A 107 -9.27 -11.39 11.98
C HIS A 107 -7.97 -10.72 12.45
N VAL A 108 -7.26 -10.05 11.54
CA VAL A 108 -6.07 -9.27 11.90
C VAL A 108 -6.43 -8.08 12.81
N LEU A 109 -7.50 -7.36 12.49
CA LEU A 109 -7.88 -6.15 13.23
C LEU A 109 -8.54 -6.47 14.57
N VAL A 110 -9.52 -7.37 14.56
CA VAL A 110 -10.41 -7.67 15.67
C VAL A 110 -9.81 -8.76 16.56
N ASP A 111 -9.53 -9.94 15.99
CA ASP A 111 -9.05 -11.11 16.75
C ASP A 111 -7.55 -10.98 17.08
N GLY A 112 -6.81 -10.19 16.30
CA GLY A 112 -5.40 -9.94 16.50
C GLY A 112 -4.48 -11.01 15.95
N ASP A 113 -4.97 -11.80 14.99
CA ASP A 113 -4.21 -12.82 14.28
C ASP A 113 -2.95 -12.22 13.63
N ASP A 114 -1.89 -13.03 13.53
CA ASP A 114 -0.67 -12.62 12.87
C ASP A 114 -0.96 -12.40 11.37
N PRO A 115 -0.73 -11.18 10.84
CA PRO A 115 -1.00 -10.88 9.43
C PRO A 115 -0.21 -11.77 8.46
N THR A 116 0.94 -12.34 8.84
CA THR A 116 1.65 -13.28 7.95
C THR A 116 0.93 -14.61 7.82
N ASP A 117 0.16 -15.01 8.82
CA ASP A 117 -0.59 -16.27 8.83
C ASP A 117 -1.96 -16.09 8.14
N VAL A 118 -2.49 -14.87 8.12
CA VAL A 118 -3.72 -14.51 7.40
C VAL A 118 -3.48 -14.26 5.90
N ALA A 119 -2.27 -13.82 5.53
CA ALA A 119 -1.96 -13.51 4.14
C ALA A 119 -1.99 -14.77 3.27
N VAL A 120 -2.71 -14.69 2.14
CA VAL A 120 -2.82 -15.77 1.16
C VAL A 120 -1.77 -15.56 0.07
N PRO A 121 -0.88 -16.52 -0.19
CA PRO A 121 0.02 -16.44 -1.33
C PRO A 121 -0.75 -16.63 -2.63
N VAL A 122 -0.70 -15.63 -3.51
CA VAL A 122 -1.47 -15.62 -4.77
C VAL A 122 -0.57 -15.84 -5.97
N ARG A 123 0.64 -15.28 -5.92
CA ARG A 123 1.71 -15.52 -6.90
C ARG A 123 3.07 -15.47 -6.24
N ALA A 124 4.10 -15.85 -6.98
CA ALA A 124 5.48 -15.65 -6.56
C ALA A 124 5.73 -14.16 -6.22
N GLY A 125 6.04 -13.89 -4.95
CA GLY A 125 6.29 -12.53 -4.44
C GLY A 125 5.04 -11.68 -4.22
N LEU A 126 3.82 -12.23 -4.33
CA LEU A 126 2.58 -11.50 -4.06
C LEU A 126 1.69 -12.29 -3.09
N ASP A 127 1.55 -11.72 -1.90
CA ASP A 127 0.62 -12.18 -0.88
C ASP A 127 -0.53 -11.17 -0.73
N VAL A 128 -1.70 -11.66 -0.33
CA VAL A 128 -2.92 -10.85 -0.20
C VAL A 128 -3.60 -11.11 1.14
N ILE A 129 -3.87 -10.05 1.90
CA ILE A 129 -4.86 -10.09 2.97
C ILE A 129 -6.20 -9.66 2.37
N THR A 130 -7.08 -10.63 2.18
CA THR A 130 -8.41 -10.41 1.61
C THR A 130 -9.37 -9.75 2.61
N SER A 131 -10.42 -9.11 2.10
CA SER A 131 -11.59 -8.71 2.87
C SER A 131 -12.81 -9.50 2.43
N ASN A 132 -13.86 -9.46 3.24
CA ASN A 132 -15.18 -10.00 2.91
C ASN A 132 -16.24 -9.22 3.72
N ALA A 133 -17.50 -9.63 3.64
CA ALA A 133 -18.61 -8.98 4.32
C ALA A 133 -18.43 -8.83 5.85
N SER A 134 -17.61 -9.67 6.50
CA SER A 134 -17.29 -9.54 7.94
C SER A 134 -16.57 -8.22 8.27
N LEU A 135 -15.92 -7.58 7.29
CA LEU A 135 -15.21 -6.32 7.53
C LEU A 135 -16.15 -5.18 7.96
N ALA A 136 -17.44 -5.25 7.61
CA ALA A 136 -18.45 -4.33 8.16
C ALA A 136 -18.57 -4.45 9.69
N ALA A 137 -18.44 -5.66 10.25
CA ALA A 137 -18.41 -5.87 11.69
C ALA A 137 -17.09 -5.34 12.32
N ALA A 138 -15.97 -5.43 11.61
CA ALA A 138 -14.72 -4.80 12.05
C ALA A 138 -14.86 -3.28 12.16
N GLU A 139 -15.58 -2.64 11.23
CA GLU A 139 -15.84 -1.20 11.29
C GLU A 139 -16.61 -0.80 12.56
N ILE A 140 -17.66 -1.55 12.90
CA ILE A 140 -18.42 -1.34 14.16
C ILE A 140 -17.52 -1.57 15.37
N TRP A 141 -16.69 -2.62 15.34
CA TRP A 141 -15.76 -2.93 16.42
C TRP A 141 -14.75 -1.80 16.61
N LEU A 142 -14.16 -1.26 15.53
CA LEU A 142 -13.24 -0.11 15.54
C LEU A 142 -13.92 1.13 16.15
N ALA A 143 -15.19 1.38 15.84
CA ALA A 143 -15.92 2.53 16.35
C ALA A 143 -16.07 2.50 17.88
N ARG A 144 -16.13 1.30 18.48
CA ARG A 144 -16.21 1.07 19.93
C ARG A 144 -14.86 1.15 20.64
N GLN A 145 -13.75 1.18 19.91
CA GLN A 145 -12.42 1.33 20.50
C GLN A 145 -12.14 2.78 20.92
N ASN A 146 -11.08 2.97 21.71
CA ASN A 146 -10.67 4.29 22.19
C ASN A 146 -10.54 5.29 21.01
N PRO A 147 -11.28 6.41 21.01
CA PRO A 147 -11.25 7.39 19.93
C PRO A 147 -9.85 7.91 19.58
N ALA A 148 -8.93 7.97 20.56
CA ALA A 148 -7.57 8.44 20.36
C ALA A 148 -6.66 7.46 19.58
N THR A 149 -6.99 6.16 19.58
CA THR A 149 -6.13 5.11 18.98
C THR A 149 -6.82 4.28 17.92
N ARG A 150 -8.16 4.33 17.81
CA ARG A 150 -8.94 3.46 16.91
C ARG A 150 -8.59 3.58 15.43
N SER A 151 -8.08 4.74 15.00
CA SER A 151 -7.59 4.96 13.62
C SER A 151 -6.19 4.40 13.37
N ARG A 152 -5.52 3.85 14.39
CA ARG A 152 -4.14 3.33 14.29
C ARG A 152 -4.03 1.84 14.63
N ILE A 153 -5.14 1.15 14.85
CA ILE A 153 -5.14 -0.27 15.21
C ILE A 153 -4.45 -1.10 14.12
N MET A 154 -4.77 -0.87 12.85
CA MET A 154 -4.08 -1.53 11.73
C MET A 154 -2.57 -1.28 11.77
N THR A 155 -2.15 -0.04 12.06
CA THR A 155 -0.73 0.30 12.23
C THR A 155 -0.09 -0.54 13.33
N HIS A 156 -0.77 -0.79 14.44
CA HIS A 156 -0.23 -1.60 15.54
C HIS A 156 -0.16 -3.10 15.17
N ARG A 157 -1.19 -3.62 14.47
CA ARG A 157 -1.25 -5.02 14.03
C ARG A 157 -0.22 -5.33 12.94
N LEU A 158 -0.11 -4.46 11.93
CA LEU A 158 0.77 -4.63 10.77
C LEU A 158 2.21 -4.14 11.01
N ASN A 159 2.49 -3.30 12.01
CA ASN A 159 3.88 -2.99 12.40
C ASN A 159 4.50 -4.05 13.32
N SER A 160 3.79 -5.14 13.64
CA SER A 160 4.44 -6.31 14.21
C SER A 160 5.68 -6.64 13.35
N MET A 161 6.85 -6.76 13.99
CA MET A 161 8.17 -6.68 13.33
C MET A 161 8.38 -7.63 12.13
N LYS A 162 7.49 -8.61 11.93
CA LYS A 162 7.52 -9.58 10.83
C LYS A 162 7.11 -8.96 9.50
N VAL A 163 5.92 -8.34 9.38
CA VAL A 163 5.38 -7.87 8.09
C VAL A 163 6.31 -6.86 7.41
N SER A 164 6.72 -5.83 8.13
CA SER A 164 7.60 -4.78 7.59
C SER A 164 8.96 -5.30 7.14
N ARG A 165 9.40 -6.47 7.64
CA ARG A 165 10.67 -7.13 7.26
C ARG A 165 10.50 -8.15 6.13
N THR A 166 9.31 -8.74 5.97
CA THR A 166 9.03 -9.71 4.90
C THR A 166 8.89 -9.01 3.55
N TYR A 167 8.11 -7.93 3.49
CA TYR A 167 7.74 -7.29 2.24
C TYR A 167 8.61 -6.07 1.91
N ASP A 168 8.86 -5.85 0.62
CA ASP A 168 9.44 -4.63 0.05
C ASP A 168 8.38 -3.54 -0.12
N TYR A 169 7.17 -3.93 -0.52
CA TYR A 169 6.04 -3.03 -0.73
C TYR A 169 4.79 -3.56 -0.05
N ILE A 170 3.99 -2.64 0.50
CA ILE A 170 2.63 -2.94 0.94
C ILE A 170 1.69 -2.00 0.20
N VAL A 171 0.77 -2.57 -0.57
CA VAL A 171 -0.26 -1.84 -1.30
C VAL A 171 -1.57 -1.98 -0.54
N LEU A 172 -2.24 -0.86 -0.26
CA LEU A 172 -3.53 -0.85 0.43
C LEU A 172 -4.61 -0.45 -0.58
N ASP A 173 -5.57 -1.33 -0.84
CA ASP A 173 -6.74 -1.01 -1.67
C ASP A 173 -7.85 -0.42 -0.79
N CYS A 174 -8.02 0.90 -0.87
CA CYS A 174 -9.00 1.59 -0.05
C CYS A 174 -10.34 1.72 -0.76
N GLY A 175 -11.42 1.48 0.00
CA GLY A 175 -12.79 1.75 -0.46
C GLY A 175 -13.08 3.23 -0.74
N PRO A 176 -14.29 3.57 -1.22
CA PRO A 176 -14.64 4.94 -1.62
C PRO A 176 -14.97 5.89 -0.45
N SER A 177 -15.14 5.42 0.78
CA SER A 177 -15.45 6.28 1.93
C SER A 177 -14.22 6.52 2.82
N LEU A 178 -14.18 7.62 3.56
CA LEU A 178 -13.17 7.80 4.64
C LEU A 178 -13.68 7.21 5.96
N ASN A 179 -14.16 5.97 5.92
CA ASN A 179 -14.56 5.24 7.11
C ASN A 179 -13.35 4.87 8.00
N LEU A 180 -13.61 4.30 9.19
CA LEU A 180 -12.55 3.92 10.12
C LEU A 180 -11.57 2.89 9.53
N LEU A 181 -11.99 2.04 8.60
CA LEU A 181 -11.12 1.08 7.91
C LEU A 181 -10.10 1.82 7.04
N ASN A 182 -10.56 2.72 6.18
CA ASN A 182 -9.66 3.50 5.31
C ASN A 182 -8.84 4.52 6.09
N GLN A 183 -9.33 5.07 7.21
CA GLN A 183 -8.52 5.89 8.12
C GLN A 183 -7.37 5.07 8.75
N ASN A 184 -7.63 3.80 9.09
CA ASN A 184 -6.60 2.87 9.55
C ASN A 184 -5.56 2.58 8.46
N ALA A 185 -6.01 2.33 7.23
CA ALA A 185 -5.13 2.14 6.08
C ALA A 185 -4.23 3.35 5.84
N LEU A 186 -4.80 4.56 5.85
CA LEU A 186 -4.05 5.79 5.64
C LEU A 186 -3.10 6.13 6.80
N SER A 187 -3.47 5.83 8.04
CA SER A 187 -2.56 5.96 9.20
C SER A 187 -1.39 4.99 9.13
N TYR A 188 -1.54 3.89 8.40
CA TYR A 188 -0.49 2.91 8.15
C TYR A 188 0.35 3.25 6.91
N ALA A 189 -0.24 3.88 5.90
CA ALA A 189 0.45 4.25 4.66
C ALA A 189 1.57 5.28 4.86
N ASP A 190 2.62 5.22 4.04
CA ASP A 190 3.63 6.27 3.93
C ASP A 190 3.21 7.35 2.93
N GLU A 191 2.43 6.95 1.92
CA GLU A 191 2.00 7.81 0.83
C GLU A 191 0.72 7.31 0.17
N VAL A 192 0.07 8.21 -0.58
CA VAL A 192 -1.19 7.94 -1.28
C VAL A 192 -1.03 8.20 -2.77
N VAL A 193 -1.56 7.27 -3.56
CA VAL A 193 -1.82 7.46 -4.99
C VAL A 193 -3.32 7.67 -5.17
N ILE A 194 -3.69 8.70 -5.94
CA ILE A 194 -5.09 9.08 -6.17
C ILE A 194 -5.44 8.83 -7.64
N PRO A 195 -6.13 7.73 -7.98
CA PRO A 195 -6.66 7.50 -9.33
C PRO A 195 -7.79 8.49 -9.64
N VAL A 196 -7.79 9.14 -10.81
CA VAL A 196 -8.77 10.16 -11.20
C VAL A 196 -9.31 9.87 -12.59
N THR A 197 -10.63 9.74 -12.74
CA THR A 197 -11.25 9.47 -14.03
C THR A 197 -11.15 10.66 -14.99
N CYS A 198 -10.87 10.39 -16.26
CA CYS A 198 -10.83 11.40 -17.33
C CYS A 198 -12.18 11.57 -18.05
N ASP A 199 -13.30 11.42 -17.33
CA ASP A 199 -14.66 11.32 -17.86
C ASP A 199 -15.54 12.56 -17.61
N TYR A 200 -15.05 13.56 -16.85
CA TYR A 200 -15.85 14.72 -16.44
C TYR A 200 -15.01 15.99 -16.32
N LEU A 201 -15.67 17.15 -16.37
CA LEU A 201 -15.09 18.51 -16.41
C LEU A 201 -13.72 18.65 -15.73
N ALA A 202 -12.71 19.16 -16.47
CA ALA A 202 -11.31 19.24 -16.05
C ALA A 202 -11.08 19.87 -14.66
N LEU A 203 -11.74 21.00 -14.37
CA LEU A 203 -11.65 21.68 -13.09
C LEU A 203 -12.24 20.87 -11.93
N VAL A 204 -13.19 19.97 -12.20
CA VAL A 204 -13.77 19.09 -11.19
C VAL A 204 -12.77 18.01 -10.79
N GLY A 205 -11.98 17.49 -11.74
CA GLY A 205 -10.91 16.52 -11.45
C GLY A 205 -9.89 17.05 -10.44
N VAL A 206 -9.37 18.28 -10.66
CA VAL A 206 -8.46 18.92 -9.70
C VAL A 206 -9.14 19.18 -8.36
N LYS A 207 -10.34 19.77 -8.36
CA LYS A 207 -11.10 20.04 -7.12
C LYS A 207 -11.36 18.75 -6.33
N GLN A 208 -11.63 17.65 -7.01
CA GLN A 208 -11.86 16.34 -6.39
C GLN A 208 -10.60 15.82 -5.69
N VAL A 209 -9.44 15.91 -6.34
CA VAL A 209 -8.17 15.53 -5.72
C VAL A 209 -7.90 16.41 -4.50
N LEU A 210 -8.01 17.73 -4.63
CA LEU A 210 -7.79 18.67 -3.53
C LEU A 210 -8.74 18.45 -2.35
N ARG A 211 -10.02 18.14 -2.61
CA ARG A 211 -10.98 17.76 -1.56
C ARG A 211 -10.57 16.45 -0.89
N THR A 212 -10.22 15.44 -1.67
CA THR A 212 -9.76 14.15 -1.14
C THR A 212 -8.57 14.34 -0.20
N ILE A 213 -7.59 15.17 -0.58
CA ILE A 213 -6.45 15.52 0.27
C ILE A 213 -6.89 16.20 1.56
N LYS A 214 -7.67 17.28 1.46
CA LYS A 214 -8.17 18.01 2.63
C LYS A 214 -8.95 17.11 3.58
N ASP A 215 -9.76 16.21 3.05
CA ASP A 215 -10.57 15.31 3.86
C ASP A 215 -9.69 14.29 4.59
N ILE A 216 -8.70 13.72 3.90
CA ILE A 216 -7.71 12.82 4.52
C ILE A 216 -7.00 13.53 5.68
N GLU A 217 -6.48 14.72 5.45
CA GLU A 217 -5.74 15.50 6.46
C GLU A 217 -6.61 15.85 7.67
N ARG A 218 -7.88 16.21 7.43
CA ARG A 218 -8.85 16.48 8.50
C ARG A 218 -9.12 15.26 9.39
N HIS A 219 -9.22 14.06 8.80
CA HIS A 219 -9.54 12.85 9.55
C HIS A 219 -8.32 12.25 10.28
N LEU A 220 -7.13 12.39 9.71
CA LEU A 220 -5.90 11.84 10.31
C LEU A 220 -5.21 12.79 11.29
N HIS A 221 -5.60 14.06 11.28
CA HIS A 221 -4.96 15.13 12.04
C HIS A 221 -3.45 15.31 11.71
N HIS A 222 -3.03 14.85 10.54
CA HIS A 222 -1.69 15.07 10.00
C HIS A 222 -1.72 15.09 8.47
N ALA A 223 -0.71 15.73 7.87
CA ALA A 223 -0.54 15.74 6.43
C ALA A 223 -0.30 14.31 5.91
N VAL A 224 -0.88 13.98 4.76
CA VAL A 224 -0.57 12.75 4.04
C VAL A 224 0.16 13.09 2.77
N ARG A 225 1.24 12.35 2.51
CA ARG A 225 2.01 12.55 1.30
C ARG A 225 1.27 11.97 0.10
N VAL A 226 0.70 12.83 -0.73
CA VAL A 226 0.29 12.44 -2.08
C VAL A 226 1.53 12.32 -2.94
N SER A 227 1.87 11.08 -3.30
CA SER A 227 3.02 10.75 -4.13
C SER A 227 2.68 10.76 -5.62
N ALA A 228 1.44 10.44 -5.97
CA ALA A 228 0.96 10.49 -7.34
C ALA A 228 -0.54 10.76 -7.48
N VAL A 229 -0.89 11.44 -8.56
CA VAL A 229 -2.23 11.49 -9.16
C VAL A 229 -2.16 10.64 -10.42
N LEU A 230 -3.04 9.65 -10.54
CA LEU A 230 -3.06 8.71 -11.66
C LEU A 230 -4.30 8.92 -12.51
N PRO A 231 -4.22 9.58 -13.67
CA PRO A 231 -5.37 9.69 -14.57
C PRO A 231 -5.77 8.31 -15.10
N THR A 232 -7.05 7.96 -15.01
CA THR A 232 -7.61 6.66 -15.41
C THR A 232 -8.73 6.82 -16.42
N PHE A 233 -8.99 5.76 -17.20
CA PHE A 233 -10.00 5.74 -18.27
C PHE A 233 -9.77 6.83 -19.32
N TYR A 234 -8.52 7.08 -19.67
CA TYR A 234 -8.18 8.10 -20.65
C TYR A 234 -8.48 7.63 -22.08
N ASP A 235 -9.32 8.39 -22.79
CA ASP A 235 -9.53 8.25 -24.24
C ASP A 235 -9.07 9.52 -24.96
N GLY A 236 -7.88 9.47 -25.56
CA GLY A 236 -7.25 10.59 -26.26
C GLY A 236 -8.02 11.11 -27.48
N ARG A 237 -9.02 10.36 -27.97
CA ARG A 237 -9.92 10.84 -29.04
C ARG A 237 -10.87 11.91 -28.53
N THR A 238 -11.22 11.86 -27.25
CA THR A 238 -12.15 12.82 -26.65
C THR A 238 -11.41 14.11 -26.29
N ARG A 239 -12.03 15.25 -26.64
CA ARG A 239 -11.52 16.56 -26.25
C ARG A 239 -11.51 16.72 -24.72
N LEU A 240 -12.57 16.25 -24.06
CA LEU A 240 -12.70 16.30 -22.61
C LEU A 240 -11.56 15.59 -21.88
N ALA A 241 -11.21 14.35 -22.24
CA ALA A 241 -10.13 13.64 -21.56
C ALA A 241 -8.77 14.32 -21.75
N ARG A 242 -8.52 14.93 -22.92
CA ARG A 242 -7.31 15.72 -23.19
C ARG A 242 -7.24 16.97 -22.32
N GLU A 243 -8.34 17.70 -22.19
CA GLU A 243 -8.43 18.88 -21.31
C GLU A 243 -8.21 18.49 -19.84
N VAL A 244 -8.88 17.42 -19.36
CA VAL A 244 -8.71 16.93 -17.98
C VAL A 244 -7.26 16.56 -17.70
N LEU A 245 -6.62 15.80 -18.60
CA LEU A 245 -5.22 15.40 -18.44
C LEU A 245 -4.30 16.62 -18.40
N ALA A 246 -4.46 17.57 -19.32
CA ALA A 246 -3.66 18.80 -19.36
C ALA A 246 -3.79 19.59 -18.05
N THR A 247 -5.00 19.81 -17.55
CA THR A 247 -5.24 20.52 -16.28
C THR A 247 -4.64 19.78 -15.08
N LEU A 248 -4.72 18.45 -15.04
CA LEU A 248 -4.07 17.65 -13.98
C LEU A 248 -2.54 17.77 -14.06
N GLN A 249 -1.97 17.74 -15.26
CA GLN A 249 -0.52 17.88 -15.46
C GLN A 249 -0.02 19.29 -15.11
N GLU A 250 -0.74 20.34 -15.52
CA GLU A 250 -0.43 21.72 -15.15
C GLU A 250 -0.45 21.92 -13.62
N HIS A 251 -1.43 21.35 -12.93
CA HIS A 251 -1.58 21.56 -11.49
C HIS A 251 -0.67 20.69 -10.63
N PHE A 252 -0.51 19.40 -10.97
CA PHE A 252 0.24 18.45 -10.15
C PHE A 252 1.67 18.18 -10.64
N GLY A 253 2.04 18.67 -11.82
CA GLY A 253 3.38 18.56 -12.40
C GLY A 253 3.88 17.12 -12.39
N HIS A 254 5.06 16.90 -11.79
CA HIS A 254 5.70 15.59 -11.69
C HIS A 254 4.90 14.54 -10.88
N LYS A 255 3.91 14.96 -10.08
CA LYS A 255 3.02 14.03 -9.37
C LYS A 255 1.91 13.49 -10.26
N CYS A 256 1.61 14.14 -11.39
CA CYS A 256 0.65 13.61 -12.35
C CYS A 256 1.35 12.54 -13.21
N LEU A 257 0.96 11.28 -13.02
CA LEU A 257 1.53 10.17 -13.79
C LEU A 257 0.95 10.14 -15.22
N ALA A 258 1.63 9.39 -16.09
CA ALA A 258 1.08 9.07 -17.40
C ALA A 258 -0.28 8.35 -17.25
N PRO A 259 -1.27 8.67 -18.09
CA PRO A 259 -2.62 8.14 -17.94
C PRO A 259 -2.68 6.63 -18.19
N ILE A 260 -3.61 5.97 -17.52
CA ILE A 260 -4.10 4.63 -17.89
C ILE A 260 -5.19 4.80 -18.92
N ARG A 261 -4.95 4.29 -20.14
CA ARG A 261 -5.92 4.35 -21.23
C ARG A 261 -7.13 3.47 -20.98
N THR A 262 -8.28 3.87 -21.51
CA THR A 262 -9.46 3.01 -21.58
C THR A 262 -9.10 1.73 -22.32
N ASN A 263 -9.33 0.59 -21.67
CA ASN A 263 -8.98 -0.71 -22.21
C ASN A 263 -9.98 -1.76 -21.75
N THR A 264 -10.69 -2.40 -22.67
CA THR A 264 -11.67 -3.46 -22.35
C THR A 264 -11.02 -4.66 -21.68
N ARG A 265 -9.75 -4.97 -22.01
CA ARG A 265 -9.01 -6.07 -21.38
C ARG A 265 -8.78 -5.85 -19.89
N LEU A 266 -8.68 -4.59 -19.43
CA LEU A 266 -8.60 -4.29 -17.99
C LEU A 266 -9.91 -4.60 -17.25
N ALA A 267 -11.05 -4.38 -17.92
CA ALA A 267 -12.36 -4.71 -17.37
C ALA A 267 -12.66 -6.22 -17.42
N GLU A 268 -12.13 -6.92 -18.42
CA GLU A 268 -12.27 -8.38 -18.58
C GLU A 268 -11.36 -9.18 -17.63
N ALA A 269 -10.12 -8.73 -17.37
CA ALA A 269 -9.14 -9.51 -16.61
C ALA A 269 -9.66 -10.06 -15.26
N PRO A 270 -10.42 -9.29 -14.44
CA PRO A 270 -11.05 -9.79 -13.21
C PRO A 270 -11.98 -10.99 -13.41
N SER A 271 -12.78 -11.04 -14.49
CA SER A 271 -13.69 -12.17 -14.73
C SER A 271 -12.94 -13.47 -15.05
N HIS A 272 -11.70 -13.34 -15.51
CA HIS A 272 -10.77 -14.44 -15.73
C HIS A 272 -9.85 -14.71 -14.53
N ARG A 273 -10.05 -14.02 -13.40
CA ARG A 273 -9.24 -14.15 -12.18
C ARG A 273 -7.76 -13.91 -12.43
N LYS A 274 -7.46 -12.98 -13.34
CA LYS A 274 -6.11 -12.69 -13.81
C LYS A 274 -5.81 -11.21 -13.68
N THR A 275 -4.54 -10.88 -13.49
CA THR A 275 -4.09 -9.49 -13.67
C THR A 275 -3.97 -9.14 -15.14
N ILE A 276 -3.80 -7.85 -15.46
CA ILE A 276 -3.62 -7.44 -16.86
C ILE A 276 -2.36 -8.03 -17.49
N PHE A 277 -1.31 -8.26 -16.69
CA PHE A 277 -0.05 -8.83 -17.16
C PHE A 277 -0.19 -10.30 -17.59
N GLU A 278 -1.07 -11.06 -16.96
CA GLU A 278 -1.35 -12.44 -17.35
C GLU A 278 -2.42 -12.55 -18.43
N TYR A 279 -3.48 -11.73 -18.32
CA TYR A 279 -4.63 -11.83 -19.20
C TYR A 279 -4.31 -11.29 -20.59
N ALA A 280 -3.62 -10.14 -20.66
CA ALA A 280 -3.30 -9.48 -21.92
C ALA A 280 -1.98 -8.69 -21.82
N PRO A 281 -0.81 -9.35 -21.72
CA PRO A 281 0.50 -8.71 -21.53
C PRO A 281 0.86 -7.70 -22.63
N GLY A 282 0.43 -7.95 -23.87
CA GLY A 282 0.66 -7.04 -25.01
C GLY A 282 -0.27 -5.81 -25.05
N SER A 283 -1.30 -5.77 -24.19
CA SER A 283 -2.32 -4.72 -24.21
C SER A 283 -1.79 -3.35 -23.80
N HIS A 284 -2.50 -2.30 -24.22
CA HIS A 284 -2.23 -0.96 -23.72
C HIS A 284 -2.36 -0.85 -22.19
N GLY A 285 -3.32 -1.57 -21.58
CA GLY A 285 -3.48 -1.60 -20.12
C GLY A 285 -2.25 -2.15 -19.40
N ALA A 286 -1.68 -3.25 -19.87
CA ALA A 286 -0.44 -3.81 -19.32
C ALA A 286 0.73 -2.84 -19.47
N LYS A 287 0.90 -2.24 -20.65
CA LYS A 287 1.95 -1.24 -20.90
C LYS A 287 1.78 0.01 -20.02
N ASP A 288 0.56 0.44 -19.76
CA ASP A 288 0.28 1.63 -18.96
C ASP A 288 0.54 1.36 -17.48
N TYR A 289 0.09 0.23 -16.94
CA TYR A 289 0.40 -0.16 -15.56
C TYR A 289 1.87 -0.50 -15.36
N ALA A 290 2.58 -1.06 -16.35
CA ALA A 290 4.02 -1.26 -16.27
C ALA A 290 4.78 0.05 -15.97
N ARG A 291 4.34 1.17 -16.56
CA ARG A 291 4.94 2.50 -16.26
C ARG A 291 4.66 2.94 -14.82
N VAL A 292 3.47 2.66 -14.28
CA VAL A 292 3.14 2.98 -12.89
C VAL A 292 3.96 2.13 -11.93
N VAL A 293 4.17 0.86 -12.26
CA VAL A 293 5.04 -0.03 -11.48
C VAL A 293 6.49 0.45 -11.53
N ASP A 294 7.01 0.84 -12.70
CA ASP A 294 8.36 1.38 -12.81
C ASP A 294 8.53 2.66 -11.98
N TRP A 295 7.50 3.52 -11.94
CA TRP A 295 7.47 4.67 -11.04
C TRP A 295 7.56 4.26 -9.56
N LEU A 296 6.81 3.24 -9.13
CA LEU A 296 6.85 2.73 -7.77
C LEU A 296 8.24 2.15 -7.43
N VAL A 297 8.84 1.38 -8.33
CA VAL A 297 10.11 0.69 -8.07
C VAL A 297 11.31 1.65 -8.12
N ARG A 298 11.32 2.59 -9.06
CA ARG A 298 12.46 3.52 -9.25
C ARG A 298 12.48 4.68 -8.27
N THR A 299 11.32 5.08 -7.74
CA THR A 299 11.27 6.18 -6.78
C THR A 299 11.80 5.69 -5.44
N PRO A 300 12.92 6.22 -4.92
CA PRO A 300 13.49 5.73 -3.67
C PRO A 300 12.52 5.93 -2.51
N GLN A 301 12.52 4.97 -1.58
CA GLN A 301 11.83 5.12 -0.30
C GLN A 301 12.48 6.30 0.44
N ILE A 302 11.77 7.42 0.51
CA ILE A 302 12.29 8.57 1.25
C ILE A 302 12.18 8.24 2.72
N ALA A 303 13.32 8.22 3.42
CA ALA A 303 13.37 8.04 4.86
C ALA A 303 12.40 9.04 5.50
N THR A 304 11.33 8.53 6.12
CA THR A 304 10.47 9.33 6.98
C THR A 304 11.40 9.97 8.01
N HIS A 305 11.50 11.30 7.98
CA HIS A 305 12.24 12.04 8.98
C HIS A 305 11.81 11.52 10.35
N GLY A 306 12.77 11.06 11.14
CA GLY A 306 12.54 10.87 12.55
C GLY A 306 11.94 12.17 13.07
N VAL A 307 10.81 12.06 13.77
CA VAL A 307 10.29 13.15 14.57
C VAL A 307 11.44 13.57 15.47
N ALA A 308 12.05 14.71 15.16
CA ALA A 308 12.96 15.37 16.07
C ALA A 308 12.09 15.86 17.24
N ALA A 309 12.48 15.39 18.43
CA ALA A 309 12.13 15.84 19.79
C ALA A 309 10.71 16.41 20.00
#